data_AF-A0A258E7K8-F1
#
_entry.id   AF-A0A258E7K8-F1
#
_cell.length_a   1.000
_cell.length_b   1.000
_cell.length_c   1.000
_cell.angle_alpha   90.00
_cell.angle_beta   90.00
_cell.angle_gamma   90.00
#
_symmetry.space_group_name_H-M   'P 1'
#
loop_
_entity.id
_entity.type
_entity.pdbx_description
1 polymer ?
#
loop_
_entity_poly.entity_id
_entity_poly.type
_entity_poly.pdbx_seq_one_letter_code
_entity_poly.pdbx_strand_id
1 'polypeptide(L)' 'MARTMLHEPDALRFASDATLFALWGGGLLLVAGIAMWADIRRTKRKHIDKVGWMPWTKVFFVCALVGLTLIGLAVKGG' A
#
# COMPACT_ATOMS: atom_id res chain seq x y z
N MET A 1 -29.71 -0.74 -4.90
CA MET A 1 -28.51 -0.94 -5.73
C MET A 1 -28.16 -2.42 -5.73
N ALA A 2 -28.59 -3.13 -6.77
CA ALA A 2 -28.36 -4.57 -6.93
C ALA A 2 -26.92 -4.80 -7.40
N ARG A 3 -26.08 -5.42 -6.56
CA ARG A 3 -24.81 -6.00 -6.98
C ARG A 3 -25.17 -7.23 -7.81
N THR A 4 -25.00 -7.15 -9.12
CA THR A 4 -25.13 -8.31 -10.01
C THR A 4 -24.13 -9.38 -9.54
N MET A 5 -24.68 -10.45 -8.98
CA MET A 5 -24.01 -11.72 -8.70
C MET A 5 -23.62 -12.34 -10.05
N LEU A 6 -22.53 -11.87 -10.66
CA LEU A 6 -21.82 -12.69 -11.61
C LEU A 6 -21.15 -13.78 -10.79
N HIS A 7 -21.65 -15.00 -10.93
CA HIS A 7 -21.04 -16.20 -10.35
C HIS A 7 -19.72 -16.39 -11.08
N GLU A 8 -18.64 -15.75 -10.61
CA GLU A 8 -17.31 -16.00 -11.12
C GLU A 8 -17.00 -17.47 -10.80
N PRO A 9 -16.83 -18.34 -11.82
CA PRO A 9 -16.55 -19.74 -11.57
C PRO A 9 -15.26 -19.85 -10.78
N ASP A 10 -15.23 -20.69 -9.74
CA ASP A 10 -14.05 -20.87 -8.86
C ASP A 10 -12.78 -21.22 -9.66
N ALA A 11 -12.93 -21.77 -10.86
CA ALA A 11 -11.84 -22.00 -11.82
C ALA A 11 -11.09 -20.71 -12.26
N LEU A 12 -11.69 -19.53 -12.16
CA LEU A 12 -11.07 -18.23 -12.46
C LEU A 12 -10.57 -17.50 -11.19
N ARG A 13 -10.89 -17.99 -9.98
CA ARG A 13 -10.41 -17.41 -8.72
C ARG A 13 -9.00 -17.92 -8.40
N PHE A 14 -8.00 -17.27 -9.00
CA PHE A 14 -6.59 -17.60 -8.75
C PHE A 14 -6.08 -17.18 -7.35
N ALA A 15 -6.72 -16.21 -6.70
CA ALA A 15 -6.34 -15.71 -5.39
C ALA A 15 -7.58 -15.46 -4.51
N SER A 16 -7.50 -15.79 -3.22
CA SER A 16 -8.54 -15.46 -2.25
C SER A 16 -8.56 -13.96 -1.96
N ASP A 17 -9.68 -13.44 -1.47
CA ASP A 17 -9.81 -12.03 -1.09
C ASP A 17 -8.75 -11.65 -0.02
N ALA A 18 -8.46 -12.57 0.91
CA ALA A 18 -7.40 -12.43 1.90
C ALA A 18 -6.01 -12.32 1.24
N THR A 19 -5.71 -13.15 0.23
CA THR A 19 -4.46 -13.06 -0.53
C THR A 19 -4.35 -11.75 -1.29
N LEU A 20 -5.45 -11.25 -1.87
CA LEU A 20 -5.47 -9.96 -2.55
C LEU A 20 -5.21 -8.80 -1.59
N PHE A 21 -5.85 -8.80 -0.41
CA PHE A 21 -5.58 -7.80 0.62
C PHE A 21 -4.14 -7.86 1.13
N ALA A 22 -3.58 -9.06 1.29
CA ALA A 22 -2.19 -9.24 1.71
C ALA A 22 -1.20 -8.68 0.67
N LEU A 23 -1.42 -8.96 -0.63
CA LEU A 23 -0.56 -8.49 -1.71
C LEU A 23 -0.59 -6.96 -1.84
N TRP A 24 -1.78 -6.37 -1.88
CA TRP A 24 -1.92 -4.91 -1.97
C TRP A 24 -1.43 -4.21 -0.71
N GLY A 25 -1.75 -4.75 0.48
CA GLY A 25 -1.26 -4.25 1.75
C GLY A 25 0.27 -4.27 1.82
N GLY A 26 0.88 -5.40 1.48
CA GLY A 26 2.33 -5.56 1.43
C GLY A 26 2.98 -4.61 0.41
N GLY A 27 2.40 -4.48 -0.79
CA GLY A 27 2.86 -3.53 -1.80
C GLY A 27 2.85 -2.09 -1.31
N LEU A 28 1.79 -1.65 -0.63
CA LEU A 28 1.71 -0.32 -0.05
C LEU A 28 2.72 -0.11 1.08
N LEU A 29 2.98 -1.13 1.92
CA LEU A 29 4.00 -1.06 2.95
C LEU A 29 5.42 -0.94 2.36
N LEU A 30 5.70 -1.64 1.25
CA LEU A 30 6.96 -1.46 0.52
C LEU A 30 7.12 -0.03 0.02
N VAL A 31 6.07 0.54 -0.59
CA VAL A 31 6.08 1.94 -1.05
C VAL A 31 6.27 2.90 0.13
N ALA A 32 5.62 2.65 1.28
CA ALA A 32 5.80 3.43 2.48
C ALA A 32 7.27 3.38 2.96
N GLY A 33 7.89 2.20 3.01
CA GLY A 33 9.30 2.04 3.35
C GLY A 33 10.24 2.82 2.42
N ILE A 34 9.98 2.77 1.10
CA ILE A 34 10.74 3.56 0.11
C ILE A 34 10.55 5.06 0.34
N ALA A 35 9.33 5.52 0.62
CA ALA A 35 9.03 6.93 0.88
C ALA A 35 9.75 7.43 2.15
N MET A 36 9.74 6.63 3.23
CA MET A 36 10.47 6.95 4.45
C MET A 36 11.98 7.06 4.19
N TRP A 37 12.53 6.12 3.45
CA TRP A 37 13.95 6.14 3.08
C TRP A 37 14.32 7.30 2.18
N ALA A 38 13.44 7.68 1.23
CA ALA A 38 13.62 8.85 0.38
C ALA A 38 13.66 10.14 1.21
N ASP A 39 12.82 10.25 2.25
CA ASP A 39 12.82 11.40 3.17
C ASP A 39 14.12 11.47 3.99
N ILE A 40 14.57 10.34 4.55
CA ILE A 40 15.87 10.24 5.26
C ILE A 40 17.04 10.58 4.33
N ARG A 41 16.97 10.20 3.06
CA ARG A 41 17.98 10.58 2.07
C ARG A 41 17.95 12.08 1.76
N ARG A 42 16.76 12.67 1.70
CA ARG A 42 16.54 14.11 1.49
C ARG A 42 17.14 14.94 2.62
N THR A 43 16.95 14.54 3.88
CA THR A 43 17.48 15.30 5.04
C THR A 43 19.00 15.32 5.11
N LYS A 44 19.68 14.36 4.49
CA LYS A 44 21.14 14.30 4.41
C LYS A 44 21.74 15.12 3.26
N ARG A 45 20.93 15.78 2.42
CA ARG A 45 21.43 16.59 1.29
C ARG A 45 21.78 18.01 1.76
N LYS A 46 22.93 18.53 1.30
CA LYS A 46 23.44 19.88 1.60
C LYS A 46 22.52 21.02 1.15
N HIS A 47 21.70 20.80 0.11
CA HIS A 47 20.78 21.79 -0.44
C HIS A 47 19.39 21.19 -0.55
N ILE A 48 18.67 21.10 0.57
CA ILE A 48 17.34 20.47 0.65
C ILE A 48 16.29 21.17 -0.22
N ASP A 49 16.47 22.47 -0.43
CA ASP A 49 15.58 23.33 -1.23
C ASP A 49 15.60 22.97 -2.73
N LYS A 50 16.65 22.27 -3.20
CA LYS A 50 16.79 21.83 -4.59
C LYS A 50 16.28 20.41 -4.86
N VAL A 51 15.85 19.68 -3.83
CA VAL A 51 15.49 18.23 -3.93
C VAL A 51 14.03 18.01 -4.37
N GLY A 52 13.23 19.07 -4.43
CA GLY A 52 11.93 19.04 -5.10
C GLY A 52 10.72 18.68 -4.24
N TRP A 53 9.58 18.87 -4.90
CA TRP A 53 8.19 19.09 -4.47
C TRP A 53 7.49 17.94 -3.71
N MET A 54 8.00 16.71 -3.80
CA MET A 54 7.26 15.54 -3.33
C MET A 54 7.22 15.47 -1.79
N PRO A 55 6.03 15.41 -1.16
CA PRO A 55 5.90 15.28 0.28
C PRO A 55 6.02 13.82 0.72
N TRP A 56 7.25 13.30 0.77
CA TRP A 56 7.56 11.90 1.12
C TRP A 56 6.91 11.43 2.43
N THR A 57 6.86 12.29 3.44
CA THR A 57 6.19 12.00 4.71
C THR A 57 4.69 11.75 4.52
N LYS A 58 4.00 12.55 3.70
CA LYS A 58 2.56 12.35 3.42
C LYS A 58 2.32 11.05 2.65
N VAL A 59 3.17 10.74 1.67
CA VAL A 59 3.11 9.48 0.92
C VAL A 59 3.31 8.29 1.86
N PHE A 60 4.34 8.33 2.72
CA PHE A 60 4.57 7.33 3.76
C PHE A 60 3.33 7.12 4.62
N PHE A 61 2.76 8.18 5.18
CA PHE A 61 1.62 8.06 6.10
C PHE A 61 0.40 7.42 5.43
N VAL A 62 0.03 7.86 4.23
CA VAL A 62 -1.14 7.31 3.52
C VAL A 62 -0.91 5.85 3.15
N CYS A 63 0.24 5.52 2.57
CA CYS A 63 0.56 4.15 2.18
C CYS A 63 0.67 3.22 3.40
N ALA A 64 1.29 3.68 4.49
CA ALA A 64 1.40 2.91 5.72
C ALA A 64 0.02 2.66 6.35
N LEU A 65 -0.82 3.67 6.46
CA LEU A 65 -2.16 3.54 7.05
C LEU A 65 -3.03 2.56 6.26
N VAL A 66 -3.12 2.74 4.94
CA VAL A 66 -3.92 1.87 4.08
C VAL A 66 -3.31 0.47 4.03
N GLY A 67 -1.99 0.36 3.89
CA GLY A 67 -1.27 -0.90 3.85
C GLY A 67 -1.48 -1.73 5.12
N LEU A 68 -1.31 -1.14 6.30
CA LEU A 68 -1.56 -1.80 7.59
C LEU A 68 -3.02 -2.22 7.75
N THR A 69 -3.96 -1.40 7.27
CA THR A 69 -5.39 -1.73 7.31
C THR A 69 -5.70 -2.94 6.44
N LEU A 70 -5.16 -2.98 5.20
CA LEU A 70 -5.34 -4.12 4.30
C LEU A 70 -4.70 -5.40 4.84
N ILE A 71 -3.51 -5.31 5.44
CA ILE A 71 -2.89 -6.46 6.12
C ILE A 71 -3.77 -6.95 7.27
N GLY A 72 -4.33 -6.05 8.08
CA GLY A 72 -5.26 -6.41 9.15
C GLY A 72 -6.51 -7.13 8.63
N LEU A 73 -7.07 -6.68 7.50
CA LEU A 73 -8.20 -7.35 6.84
C LEU A 73 -7.81 -8.71 6.26
N ALA A 74 -6.62 -8.84 5.69
CA ALA A 74 -6.10 -10.11 5.20
C ALA A 74 -5.93 -11.13 6.32
N VAL A 75 -5.40 -10.71 7.48
CA VAL A 75 -5.23 -11.56 8.65
C VAL A 75 -6.57 -11.96 9.27
N LYS A 76 -7.55 -11.05 9.30
CA LYS A 76 -8.89 -11.35 9.82
C LYS A 76 -9.71 -12.25 8.88
N GLY A 77 -9.55 -12.06 7.58
CA GLY A 77 -10.32 -12.78 6.55
C GLY A 77 -9.67 -14.08 6.06
N GLY A 78 -8.44 -14.36 6.50
CA GLY A 78 -7.74 -15.62 6.26
C GLY A 78 -7.91 -16.64 7.37
#